data_AF-A0A6J4YJX9-F1
#
_entry.id   AF-A0A6J4YJX9-F1
#
_cell.length_a   1.000
_cell.length_b   1.000
_cell.length_c   1.000
_cell.angle_alpha   90.00
_cell.angle_beta   90.00
_cell.angle_gamma   90.00
#
_symmetry.space_group_name_H-M   'P 1'
#
loop_
_entity.id
_entity.type
_entity.pdbx_description
1 polymer ?
#
loop_
_entity_poly.entity_id
_entity_poly.type
_entity_poly.pdbx_seq_one_letter_code
_entity_poly.pdbx_strand_id
1 'polypeptide(L)'
;MRLKHMAIIIGVSYGIMALLPIFVGDIRFIMNIMIMCLIWAVVASCWDVMMGFAGIFSFGQVAFFVMGAYCSGILAIEHNVTPVLSIPIAGLFTAGMGVLVGLPCLRLAGPYIALVTFGVHMALQPTLRGG
;
A
#
# COMPACT_ATOMS: atom_id res chain seq x y z
N MET A 1 12.12 21.99 -2.44
CA MET A 1 13.40 21.22 -2.53
C MET A 1 13.46 19.97 -1.64
N ARG A 2 12.76 19.88 -0.48
CA ARG A 2 12.74 18.68 0.38
C ARG A 2 12.09 17.43 -0.27
N LEU A 3 11.05 17.63 -1.09
CA LEU A 3 10.29 16.53 -1.72
C LEU A 3 11.13 15.67 -2.68
N LYS A 4 11.95 16.32 -3.51
CA LYS A 4 12.85 15.61 -4.44
C LYS A 4 13.90 14.78 -3.70
N HIS A 5 14.44 15.28 -2.59
CA HIS A 5 15.40 14.54 -1.78
C HIS A 5 14.75 13.34 -1.10
N MET A 6 13.55 13.48 -0.56
CA MET A 6 12.79 12.39 0.07
C MET A 6 12.46 11.29 -0.94
N ALA A 7 11.98 11.67 -2.14
CA ALA A 7 11.73 10.74 -3.23
C ALA A 7 13.02 10.03 -3.71
N ILE A 8 14.15 10.73 -3.76
CA ILE A 8 15.46 10.15 -4.09
C ILE A 8 15.92 9.18 -3.00
N ILE A 9 15.76 9.50 -1.72
CA ILE A 9 16.16 8.62 -0.61
C ILE A 9 15.32 7.34 -0.60
N ILE A 10 14.01 7.45 -0.84
CA ILE A 10 13.10 6.29 -0.96
C ILE A 10 13.45 5.46 -2.20
N GLY A 11 13.75 6.11 -3.32
CA GLY A 11 14.17 5.42 -4.54
C GLY A 11 15.51 4.70 -4.40
N VAL A 12 16.48 5.33 -3.72
CA VAL A 12 17.80 4.75 -3.46
C VAL A 12 17.70 3.60 -2.46
N SER A 13 16.89 3.71 -1.41
CA SER A 13 16.68 2.60 -0.47
C SER A 13 16.02 1.41 -1.14
N TYR A 14 15.03 1.64 -2.00
CA TYR A 14 14.43 0.60 -2.84
C TYR A 14 15.43 -0.05 -3.79
N GLY A 15 16.28 0.76 -4.44
CA GLY A 15 17.32 0.27 -5.34
C GLY A 15 18.33 -0.63 -4.62
N ILE A 16 18.79 -0.25 -3.44
CA ILE A 16 19.71 -1.04 -2.61
C ILE A 16 19.04 -2.37 -2.19
N MET A 17 17.77 -2.32 -1.76
CA MET A 17 17.05 -3.52 -1.35
C MET A 17 16.71 -4.46 -2.51
N ALA A 18 16.52 -3.94 -3.72
CA ALA A 18 16.28 -4.74 -4.93
C ALA A 18 17.55 -5.42 -5.48
N LEU A 19 18.74 -4.89 -5.17
CA LEU A 19 20.03 -5.47 -5.60
C LEU A 19 20.54 -6.56 -4.65
N LEU A 20 20.17 -6.52 -3.36
CA LEU A 20 20.55 -7.53 -2.38
C LEU A 20 20.09 -8.98 -2.70
N PRO A 21 18.88 -9.26 -3.23
CA PRO A 21 18.46 -10.64 -3.49
C PRO A 21 19.24 -11.32 -4.62
N ILE A 22 19.99 -10.58 -5.44
CA ILE A 22 20.85 -11.12 -6.51
C ILE A 22 22.09 -11.80 -5.92
N PHE A 23 22.57 -11.35 -4.76
CA PHE A 23 23.78 -11.90 -4.12
C PHE A 23 23.50 -12.93 -3.02
N VAL A 24 22.27 -12.98 -2.47
CA VAL A 24 21.90 -13.82 -1.31
C VAL A 24 20.73 -14.76 -1.62
N GLY A 25 20.63 -15.24 -2.87
CA GLY A 25 19.54 -16.12 -3.33
C GLY A 25 19.58 -17.56 -2.77
N ASP A 26 20.65 -17.97 -2.10
CA ASP A 26 20.88 -19.36 -1.69
C ASP A 26 20.09 -19.75 -0.41
N ILE A 27 19.68 -18.79 0.43
CA ILE A 27 19.03 -19.04 1.72
C ILE A 27 17.55 -18.65 1.66
N ARG A 28 16.64 -19.63 1.62
CA ARG A 28 15.19 -19.39 1.51
C ARG A 28 14.60 -18.54 2.65
N PHE A 29 15.21 -18.59 3.83
CA PHE A 29 14.81 -17.79 5.00
C PHE A 29 15.11 -16.29 4.85
N ILE A 30 16.33 -15.93 4.41
CA ILE A 30 16.70 -14.51 4.26
C ILE A 30 15.89 -13.86 3.14
N MET A 31 15.60 -14.62 2.07
CA MET A 31 14.78 -14.14 0.97
C MET A 31 13.34 -13.84 1.42
N ASN A 32 12.75 -14.66 2.28
CA ASN A 32 11.41 -14.40 2.82
C ASN A 32 11.36 -13.13 3.69
N ILE A 33 12.35 -12.96 4.58
CA ILE A 33 12.47 -11.75 5.42
C ILE A 33 12.60 -10.51 4.53
N MET A 34 13.47 -10.55 3.52
CA MET A 34 13.66 -9.43 2.60
C MET A 34 12.37 -9.07 1.83
N ILE A 35 11.63 -10.07 1.35
CA ILE A 35 10.33 -9.85 0.69
C ILE A 35 9.36 -9.15 1.66
N MET A 36 9.26 -9.62 2.91
CA MET A 36 8.39 -8.99 3.90
C MET A 36 8.83 -7.56 4.21
N CYS A 37 10.13 -7.31 4.39
CA CYS A 37 10.66 -5.96 4.59
C CYS A 37 10.32 -5.03 3.42
N LEU A 38 10.46 -5.48 2.18
CA LEU A 38 10.10 -4.73 0.99
C LEU A 38 8.61 -4.40 0.97
N ILE A 39 7.75 -5.39 1.21
CA ILE A 39 6.30 -5.20 1.24
C ILE A 39 5.92 -4.12 2.28
N TRP A 40 6.42 -4.24 3.51
CA TRP A 40 6.12 -3.27 4.56
C TRP A 40 6.73 -1.90 4.29
N ALA A 41 7.89 -1.82 3.63
CA ALA A 41 8.46 -0.56 3.18
C ALA A 41 7.57 0.13 2.13
N VAL A 42 6.97 -0.60 1.18
CA VAL A 42 6.00 -0.04 0.22
C VAL A 42 4.84 0.56 1.01
N VAL A 43 4.24 -0.22 1.90
CA VAL A 43 3.05 0.17 2.66
C VAL A 43 3.33 1.41 3.52
N ALA A 44 4.46 1.42 4.23
CA ALA A 44 4.89 2.57 5.03
C ALA A 44 5.10 3.83 4.18
N SER A 45 5.71 3.69 2.99
CA SER A 45 5.90 4.83 2.07
C SER A 45 4.57 5.36 1.51
N CYS A 46 3.63 4.47 1.17
CA CYS A 46 2.28 4.85 0.73
C CYS A 46 1.54 5.60 1.85
N TRP A 47 1.67 5.11 3.07
CA TRP A 47 1.09 5.75 4.26
C TRP A 47 1.68 7.14 4.53
N ASP A 48 3.00 7.28 4.42
CA ASP A 48 3.69 8.57 4.58
C ASP A 48 3.24 9.57 3.51
N VAL A 49 2.97 9.11 2.28
CA VAL A 49 2.41 9.96 1.23
C VAL A 49 0.97 10.39 1.52
N MET A 50 0.11 9.46 1.96
CA MET A 50 -1.30 9.73 2.24
C MET A 50 -1.48 10.63 3.47
N MET A 51 -0.79 10.31 4.57
CA MET A 51 -0.88 11.07 5.82
C MET A 51 -0.04 12.35 5.78
N GLY A 52 1.13 12.33 5.16
CA GLY A 52 2.05 13.47 5.08
C GLY A 52 1.70 14.52 4.04
N PHE A 53 1.16 14.14 2.87
CA PHE A 53 0.84 15.10 1.79
C PHE A 53 -0.65 15.33 1.57
N ALA A 54 -1.49 14.29 1.66
CA ALA A 54 -2.92 14.44 1.39
C ALA A 54 -3.72 14.81 2.65
N GLY A 55 -3.25 14.42 3.85
CA GLY A 55 -3.95 14.66 5.11
C GLY A 55 -5.29 13.92 5.22
N ILE A 56 -5.54 12.93 4.35
CA ILE A 56 -6.78 12.18 4.26
C ILE A 56 -6.53 10.79 4.85
N PHE A 57 -7.23 10.46 5.93
CA PHE A 57 -7.20 9.12 6.50
C PHE A 57 -8.17 8.21 5.73
N SER A 58 -7.66 7.59 4.64
CA SER A 58 -8.44 6.66 3.82
C SER A 58 -8.01 5.22 4.07
N PHE A 59 -8.94 4.40 4.54
CA PHE A 59 -8.75 2.94 4.65
C PHE A 59 -8.70 2.22 3.30
N GLY A 60 -9.08 2.89 2.20
CA GLY A 60 -9.13 2.31 0.86
C GLY A 60 -7.78 1.81 0.35
N GLN A 61 -6.68 2.41 0.81
CA GLN A 61 -5.31 2.00 0.43
C GLN A 61 -5.01 0.52 0.73
N VAL A 62 -5.55 -0.01 1.85
CA VAL A 62 -5.34 -1.41 2.23
C VAL A 62 -6.06 -2.36 1.27
N ALA A 63 -7.26 -1.99 0.81
CA ALA A 63 -8.02 -2.78 -0.15
C ALA A 63 -7.28 -2.90 -1.49
N PHE A 64 -6.72 -1.80 -2.01
CA PHE A 64 -5.92 -1.84 -3.23
C PHE A 64 -4.62 -2.62 -3.07
N PHE A 65 -3.95 -2.49 -1.93
CA PHE A 65 -2.75 -3.25 -1.61
C PHE A 65 -3.02 -4.77 -1.59
N VAL A 66 -4.09 -5.21 -0.93
CA VAL A 66 -4.46 -6.63 -0.86
C VAL A 66 -4.85 -7.18 -2.24
N MET A 67 -5.60 -6.42 -3.04
CA MET A 67 -5.97 -6.83 -4.40
C MET A 67 -4.74 -7.07 -5.28
N GLY A 68 -3.75 -6.16 -5.25
CA GLY A 68 -2.51 -6.31 -6.01
C GLY A 68 -1.63 -7.46 -5.53
N ALA A 69 -1.48 -7.62 -4.22
CA ALA A 69 -0.71 -8.73 -3.65
C ALA A 69 -1.33 -10.09 -4.00
N TYR A 70 -2.66 -10.21 -3.92
CA TYR A 70 -3.37 -11.45 -4.25
C TYR A 70 -3.30 -11.77 -5.76
N CYS A 71 -3.48 -10.76 -6.61
CA CYS A 71 -3.35 -10.91 -8.07
C CYS A 71 -1.92 -11.33 -8.46
N SER A 72 -0.88 -10.74 -7.86
CA SER A 72 0.50 -11.18 -8.12
C SER A 72 0.76 -12.59 -7.56
N GLY A 73 0.16 -12.94 -6.43
CA GLY A 73 0.30 -14.26 -5.81
C GLY A 73 -0.30 -15.37 -6.66
N ILE A 74 -1.52 -15.18 -7.16
CA ILE A 74 -2.20 -16.18 -8.00
C ILE A 74 -1.48 -16.37 -9.34
N LEU A 75 -0.97 -15.28 -9.95
CA LEU A 75 -0.18 -15.37 -11.18
C LEU A 75 1.14 -16.14 -10.98
N ALA A 76 1.79 -15.94 -9.83
CA ALA A 76 3.04 -16.62 -9.51
C ALA A 76 2.81 -18.12 -9.20
N ILE A 77 1.73 -18.46 -8.49
CA ILE A 77 1.45 -19.83 -8.04
C ILE A 77 0.78 -20.67 -9.14
N GLU A 78 -0.27 -20.15 -9.79
CA GLU A 78 -1.09 -20.92 -10.73
C GLU A 78 -0.58 -20.85 -12.17
N HIS A 79 0.06 -19.75 -12.57
CA HIS A 79 0.55 -19.58 -13.95
C HIS A 79 2.07 -19.73 -14.10
N ASN A 80 2.82 -20.00 -13.01
CA ASN A 80 4.29 -20.09 -13.02
C ASN A 80 4.96 -18.89 -13.73
N VAL A 81 4.29 -17.74 -13.73
CA VAL A 81 4.80 -16.53 -14.38
C VAL A 81 5.95 -16.02 -13.53
N THR A 82 7.07 -15.70 -14.17
CA THR A 82 8.23 -15.13 -13.49
C THR A 82 7.78 -13.93 -12.64
N PRO A 83 8.20 -13.81 -11.37
CA PRO A 83 7.75 -12.73 -10.46
C PRO A 83 7.94 -11.32 -11.04
N VAL A 84 8.93 -11.15 -11.91
CA VAL A 84 9.22 -9.89 -12.61
C VAL A 84 8.09 -9.48 -13.55
N LEU A 85 7.39 -10.43 -14.17
CA LEU A 85 6.28 -10.18 -15.09
C LEU A 85 4.92 -10.17 -14.35
N SER A 86 4.79 -10.89 -13.24
CA SER A 86 3.56 -10.88 -12.44
C SER A 86 3.31 -9.52 -11.78
N ILE A 87 4.37 -8.82 -11.34
CA ILE A 87 4.29 -7.50 -10.71
C ILE A 87 3.61 -6.44 -11.62
N PRO A 88 4.07 -6.18 -12.86
CA PRO A 88 3.44 -5.18 -13.71
C PRO A 88 2.01 -5.58 -14.14
N ILE A 89 1.74 -6.87 -14.36
CA ILE A 89 0.40 -7.36 -14.73
C ILE A 89 -0.58 -7.16 -13.57
N ALA A 90 -0.19 -7.57 -12.36
CA ALA A 90 -0.99 -7.37 -11.16
C ALA A 90 -1.16 -5.88 -10.85
N GLY A 91 -0.13 -5.07 -11.09
CA GLY A 91 -0.21 -3.61 -11.00
C GLY A 91 -1.23 -3.02 -11.97
N LEU A 92 -1.23 -3.44 -13.24
CA LEU A 92 -2.18 -2.99 -14.25
C LEU A 92 -3.62 -3.40 -13.90
N PHE A 93 -3.80 -4.63 -13.44
CA PHE A 93 -5.10 -5.15 -13.02
C PHE A 93 -5.64 -4.35 -11.82
N THR A 94 -4.79 -4.12 -10.83
CA THR A 94 -5.15 -3.34 -9.64
C THR A 94 -5.41 -1.88 -9.98
N ALA A 95 -4.66 -1.29 -10.91
CA ALA A 95 -4.92 0.05 -11.42
C ALA A 95 -6.28 0.12 -12.15
N GLY A 96 -6.61 -0.90 -12.95
CA GLY A 96 -7.92 -1.01 -13.59
C GLY A 96 -9.08 -1.08 -12.58
N MET A 97 -8.96 -1.93 -11.56
CA MET A 97 -9.93 -1.96 -10.46
C MET A 97 -9.94 -0.65 -9.66
N GLY A 98 -8.78 -0.01 -9.49
CA GLY A 98 -8.63 1.30 -8.88
C GLY A 98 -9.37 2.41 -9.61
N VAL A 99 -9.39 2.39 -10.95
CA VAL A 99 -10.18 3.34 -11.75
C VAL A 99 -11.67 3.04 -11.61
N LEU A 100 -12.08 1.77 -11.69
CA LEU A 100 -13.48 1.36 -11.57
C LEU A 100 -14.07 1.71 -10.20
N VAL A 101 -13.30 1.56 -9.11
CA VAL A 101 -13.71 1.89 -7.73
C VAL A 101 -13.45 3.36 -7.40
N GLY A 102 -12.42 3.98 -7.98
CA GLY A 102 -12.08 5.38 -7.78
C GLY A 102 -13.09 6.35 -8.41
N LEU A 103 -13.66 6.00 -9.58
CA LEU A 103 -14.71 6.79 -10.24
C LEU A 103 -15.96 7.03 -9.35
N PRO A 104 -16.56 6.00 -8.72
CA PRO A 104 -17.67 6.21 -7.79
C PRO A 104 -17.22 6.90 -6.50
N CYS A 105 -16.00 6.66 -6.00
CA CYS A 105 -15.46 7.39 -4.84
C CYS A 105 -15.31 8.90 -5.10
N LEU A 106 -14.93 9.31 -6.32
CA LEU A 106 -14.83 10.72 -6.70
C LEU A 106 -16.22 11.39 -6.76
N ARG A 107 -17.25 10.65 -7.17
CA ARG A 107 -18.66 11.12 -7.14
C ARG A 107 -19.23 11.18 -5.73
N LEU A 108 -18.70 10.41 -4.79
CA LEU A 108 -19.05 10.41 -3.37
C LEU A 108 -18.19 11.34 -2.52
N ALA A 109 -17.37 12.24 -3.09
CA ALA A 109 -16.62 13.23 -2.31
C ALA A 109 -17.47 14.43 -1.83
N GLY A 110 -18.80 14.34 -1.93
CA GLY A 110 -19.78 15.25 -1.34
C GLY A 110 -20.16 14.97 0.14
N PRO A 111 -20.27 13.70 0.65
CA PRO A 111 -20.75 13.38 2.01
C PRO A 111 -19.67 12.82 2.98
N TYR A 112 -18.43 13.32 2.95
CA TYR A 112 -17.37 13.05 3.96
C TYR A 112 -17.78 13.43 5.42
N ILE A 113 -18.95 14.05 5.57
CA ILE A 113 -19.60 14.44 6.82
C ILE A 113 -20.02 13.22 7.68
N ALA A 114 -20.32 12.06 7.09
CA ALA A 114 -20.72 10.87 7.86
C ALA A 114 -19.58 10.21 8.65
N LEU A 115 -18.33 10.29 8.15
CA LEU A 115 -17.12 9.84 8.86
C LEU A 115 -16.82 10.73 10.08
N VAL A 116 -17.15 12.02 9.99
CA VAL A 116 -17.11 12.98 11.12
C VAL A 116 -18.15 12.61 12.18
N THR A 117 -19.37 12.23 11.79
CA THR A 117 -20.41 11.79 12.75
C THR A 117 -20.06 10.48 13.45
N PHE A 118 -19.42 9.53 12.74
CA PHE A 118 -19.03 8.23 13.31
C PHE A 118 -17.82 8.33 14.26
N GLY A 119 -16.85 9.20 13.97
CA GLY A 119 -15.73 9.50 14.88
C GLY A 119 -16.19 10.16 16.19
N VAL A 120 -17.19 11.05 16.12
CA VAL A 120 -17.79 11.67 17.32
C VAL A 120 -18.52 10.63 18.18
N HIS A 121 -19.26 9.69 17.59
CA HIS A 121 -19.91 8.58 18.32
C HIS A 121 -18.90 7.70 19.08
N MET A 122 -17.77 7.35 18.44
CA MET A 122 -16.71 6.55 19.08
C MET A 122 -15.93 7.31 20.16
N ALA A 123 -15.72 8.62 20.01
CA ALA A 123 -15.05 9.45 21.02
C ALA A 123 -15.92 9.72 22.26
N LEU A 124 -17.24 9.68 22.11
CA LEU A 124 -18.19 9.94 23.20
C LEU A 124 -18.25 8.78 24.22
N GLN A 125 -18.08 7.54 23.78
CA GLN A 125 -18.13 6.34 24.63
C GLN A 125 -17.07 6.31 25.75
N PRO A 126 -15.79 6.66 25.51
CA PRO A 126 -14.78 6.74 26.56
C PRO A 126 -14.96 7.94 27.52
N THR A 127 -15.48 9.09 27.06
CA THR A 127 -15.71 10.27 27.94
C THR A 127 -16.81 10.03 28.96
N LEU A 128 -17.85 9.28 28.58
CA LEU A 128 -18.96 8.93 29.49
C LEU A 128 -18.64 7.78 30.44
N ARG A 129 -17.52 7.06 30.23
CA ARG A 129 -17.06 5.94 31.08
C ARG A 129 -15.84 6.29 31.94
N GLY A 130 -15.40 7.55 31.93
CA GLY A 130 -14.21 8.05 32.63
C GLY A 130 -14.50 9.03 33.77
N GLY A 131 -15.63 8.87 34.47
CA GLY A 131 -15.97 9.50 35.74
C GLY A 131 -16.51 8.46 36.71
#